data_AF-A0A7C2WWJ4-F1
#
_entry.id   AF-A0A7C2WWJ4-F1
#
_cell.length_a   1.000
_cell.length_b   1.000
_cell.length_c   1.000
_cell.angle_alpha   90.00
_cell.angle_beta   90.00
_cell.angle_gamma   90.00
#
_symmetry.space_group_name_H-M   'P 1'
#
loop_
_entity.id
_entity.type
_entity.pdbx_description
1 polymer ?
#
loop_
_entity_poly.entity_id
_entity_poly.type
_entity_poly.pdbx_seq_one_letter_code
_entity_poly.pdbx_strand_id
1 'polypeptide(L)' 'KFERIALLDRLILRLALCELLFFEEIPPKVTINEAIDLAKKFSTEDSGRFVNGILDAVLRKLKQENRLAKHGRGLLE' A
#
# COMPACT_ATOMS: atom_id res chain seq x y z
N LYS A 1 -3.59 8.01 -19.05
CA LYS A 1 -2.51 7.11 -18.57
C LYS A 1 -2.95 6.16 -17.45
N PHE A 2 -3.85 6.56 -16.54
CA PHE A 2 -4.38 5.72 -15.44
C PHE A 2 -5.48 4.71 -15.85
N GLU A 3 -5.97 4.79 -17.09
CA GLU A 3 -7.06 3.95 -17.62
C GLU A 3 -6.63 2.53 -17.97
N ARG A 4 -5.32 2.25 -18.02
CA ARG A 4 -4.76 0.91 -18.28
C ARG A 4 -4.55 0.07 -17.02
N ILE A 5 -4.88 0.62 -15.85
CA ILE A 5 -4.78 -0.08 -14.57
C ILE A 5 -6.16 -0.65 -14.26
N ALA A 6 -6.22 -1.91 -13.84
CA ALA A 6 -7.46 -2.54 -13.43
C ALA A 6 -8.17 -1.68 -12.38
N LEU A 7 -9.51 -1.63 -12.44
CA LEU A 7 -10.29 -0.83 -11.49
C LEU A 7 -9.96 -1.21 -10.05
N LEU A 8 -9.82 -2.50 -9.76
CA LEU A 8 -9.50 -3.01 -8.43
C LEU A 8 -8.12 -2.59 -7.94
N ASP A 9 -7.07 -2.68 -8.76
CA ASP A 9 -5.74 -2.21 -8.39
C ASP A 9 -5.76 -0.72 -8.00
N ARG A 10 -6.52 0.10 -8.73
CA ARG A 10 -6.65 1.53 -8.39
C ARG A 10 -7.34 1.75 -7.05
N LEU A 11 -8.33 0.94 -6.70
CA LEU A 11 -9.02 1.02 -5.41
C LEU A 11 -8.10 0.56 -4.27
N ILE A 12 -7.43 -0.57 -4.46
CA ILE A 12 -6.47 -1.14 -3.50
C ILE A 12 -5.33 -0.15 -3.22
N LEU A 13 -4.73 0.43 -4.27
CA LEU A 13 -3.66 1.42 -4.11
C LEU A 13 -4.12 2.66 -3.35
N ARG A 14 -5.36 3.12 -3.56
CA ARG A 14 -5.93 4.26 -2.81
C ARG A 14 -6.16 3.93 -1.34
N LEU A 15 -6.68 2.74 -1.05
CA LEU A 15 -6.87 2.26 0.32
C LEU A 15 -5.53 2.17 1.05
N ALA A 16 -4.54 1.51 0.44
CA ALA A 16 -3.20 1.38 1.00
C ALA A 16 -2.53 2.75 1.22
N LEU A 17 -2.64 3.68 0.27
CA LEU A 17 -2.11 5.05 0.43
C LEU A 17 -2.78 5.80 1.59
N CYS A 18 -4.10 5.65 1.74
CA CYS A 18 -4.84 6.25 2.84
C CYS A 18 -4.31 5.73 4.18
N GLU A 19 -4.17 4.41 4.31
CA GLU A 19 -3.68 3.77 5.52
C GLU A 19 -2.21 4.15 5.83
N LEU A 20 -1.35 4.22 4.81
CA LEU A 20 0.03 4.65 4.97
C LEU A 20 0.15 6.10 5.48
N LEU A 21 -0.74 6.99 5.07
CA LEU A 21 -0.62 8.43 5.35
C LEU A 21 -1.39 8.90 6.59
N PHE A 22 -2.51 8.25 6.90
CA PHE A 22 -3.46 8.79 7.89
C PHE A 22 -3.70 7.86 9.08
N PHE A 23 -3.19 6.63 9.06
CA PHE A 23 -3.40 5.65 10.13
C PHE A 23 -2.07 5.38 10.83
N GLU A 24 -1.81 6.11 11.90
CA GLU A 24 -0.50 6.18 12.54
C GLU A 24 -0.11 4.85 13.22
N GLU A 25 -1.11 4.11 13.73
CA GLU A 25 -0.93 2.87 14.49
C GLU A 25 -0.70 1.62 13.62
N ILE A 26 -0.86 1.72 12.30
CA ILE A 26 -0.75 0.56 11.40
C ILE A 26 0.64 0.52 10.75
N PRO A 27 1.42 -0.55 10.97
CA PRO A 27 2.75 -0.70 10.38
C PRO A 27 2.68 -0.67 8.84
N PRO A 28 3.57 0.09 8.17
CA PRO A 28 3.58 0.16 6.71
C PRO A 28 3.69 -1.21 6.02
N LYS A 29 4.41 -2.15 6.63
CA LYS A 29 4.57 -3.51 6.11
C LYS A 29 3.26 -4.30 6.11
N VAL A 30 2.44 -4.12 7.14
CA VAL A 30 1.12 -4.76 7.25
C VAL A 30 0.21 -4.24 6.13
N THR A 31 0.08 -2.92 5.99
CA THR A 31 -0.68 -2.29 4.90
C THR A 31 -0.29 -2.83 3.53
N ILE A 32 1.01 -2.96 3.26
CA ILE A 32 1.53 -3.45 1.98
C ILE A 32 1.17 -4.92 1.76
N ASN A 33 1.37 -5.78 2.76
CA ASN A 33 1.04 -7.20 2.67
C ASN A 33 -0.45 -7.41 2.39
N GLU A 34 -1.34 -6.74 3.14
CA GLU A 34 -2.78 -6.86 2.97
C GLU A 34 -3.23 -6.34 1.59
N ALA A 35 -2.65 -5.24 1.12
CA ALA A 35 -2.94 -4.73 -0.22
C ALA A 35 -2.55 -5.72 -1.34
N ILE A 36 -1.42 -6.40 -1.19
CA ILE A 36 -0.95 -7.41 -2.14
C ILE A 36 -1.89 -8.62 -2.15
N ASP A 37 -2.33 -9.08 -0.97
CA ASP A 37 -3.20 -10.24 -0.86
C ASP A 37 -4.61 -9.94 -1.37
N LEU A 38 -5.13 -8.72 -1.16
CA LEU A 38 -6.34 -8.25 -1.84
C LEU A 38 -6.18 -8.24 -3.37
N ALA A 39 -5.04 -7.78 -3.87
CA ALA A 39 -4.79 -7.71 -5.31
C ALA A 39 -4.73 -9.10 -5.96
N LYS A 40 -4.02 -10.04 -5.33
CA LYS A 40 -3.98 -11.45 -5.77
C LYS A 40 -5.35 -12.11 -5.74
N LYS A 41 -6.17 -11.81 -4.73
CA LYS A 41 -7.46 -12.47 -4.52
C LYS A 41 -8.56 -11.97 -5.45
N PHE A 42 -8.56 -10.67 -5.78
CA PHE A 42 -9.71 -10.05 -6.43
C PHE A 42 -9.42 -9.46 -7.81
N SER A 43 -8.17 -9.15 -8.14
CA SER A 43 -7.81 -8.47 -9.40
C SER A 43 -7.26 -9.46 -10.44
N THR A 44 -6.28 -9.07 -11.25
CA THR A 44 -5.67 -9.92 -12.29
C THR A 44 -4.49 -10.74 -11.77
N GLU A 45 -4.03 -11.74 -12.53
CA GLU A 45 -2.90 -12.60 -12.16
C GLU A 45 -1.61 -11.81 -11.83
N ASP A 46 -1.33 -10.73 -12.56
CA ASP A 46 -0.15 -9.89 -12.36
C ASP A 46 -0.31 -8.82 -11.26
N SER A 47 -1.52 -8.65 -10.73
CA SER A 47 -1.87 -7.52 -9.85
C SER A 47 -1.10 -7.54 -8.54
N GLY A 48 -0.85 -8.71 -7.95
CA GLY A 48 -0.07 -8.82 -6.71
C GLY A 48 1.34 -8.25 -6.85
N ARG A 49 2.03 -8.60 -7.95
CA ARG A 49 3.38 -8.09 -8.24
C ARG A 49 3.35 -6.60 -8.58
N PHE A 50 2.35 -6.17 -9.34
CA PHE A 50 2.16 -4.77 -9.71
C PHE A 50 1.95 -3.87 -8.47
N VAL A 51 1.02 -4.25 -7.59
CA VAL A 51 0.71 -3.51 -6.36
C VAL A 51 1.91 -3.45 -5.43
N ASN A 52 2.62 -4.58 -5.24
CA ASN A 52 3.85 -4.60 -4.42
C ASN A 52 4.88 -3.58 -4.93
N GLY A 53 5.19 -3.62 -6.23
CA GLY A 53 6.19 -2.73 -6.82
C GLY A 53 5.84 -1.24 -6.69
N ILE A 54 4.55 -0.89 -6.83
CA ILE A 54 4.08 0.50 -6.66
C ILE A 54 4.15 0.91 -5.19
N LEU A 55 3.64 0.10 -4.26
CA LEU A 55 3.63 0.44 -2.84
C LEU A 55 5.03 0.51 -2.23
N ASP A 56 5.96 -0.33 -2.66
CA ASP A 56 7.36 -0.24 -2.28
C ASP A 56 7.99 1.09 -2.73
N ALA A 57 7.71 1.53 -3.95
CA ALA A 57 8.18 2.82 -4.46
C ALA A 57 7.57 3.99 -3.69
N VAL A 58 6.27 3.92 -3.39
CA VAL A 58 5.57 4.90 -2.55
C VAL A 58 6.19 4.93 -1.15
N LEU A 59 6.42 3.80 -0.51
CA LEU A 59 6.97 3.73 0.84
C LEU A 59 8.36 4.37 0.91
N ARG A 60 9.24 4.06 -0.07
CA ARG A 60 10.56 4.71 -0.17
C ARG A 60 10.44 6.22 -0.29
N LYS A 61 9.54 6.71 -1.14
CA LYS A 61 9.30 8.14 -1.32
C LYS A 61 8.78 8.80 -0.04
N LEU A 62 7.81 8.20 0.64
CA LEU A 62 7.26 8.75 1.89
C LEU A 62 8.29 8.79 3.01
N LYS A 63 9.20 7.80 3.08
CA LYS A 63 10.36 7.83 4.00
C LYS A 63 11.31 8.98 3.68
N GLN A 64 11.66 9.18 2.41
CA GLN A 64 12.54 10.28 1.98
C GLN A 64 11.94 11.66 2.28
N GLU A 65 10.63 11.80 2.12
CA GLU A 65 9.90 13.05 2.41
C GLU A 65 9.58 13.24 3.90
N ASN A 66 9.95 12.31 4.79
CA ASN A 66 9.58 12.30 6.22
C ASN A 66 8.07 12.43 6.46
N ARG A 67 7.25 11.79 5.61
CA ARG A 67 5.78 11.88 5.65
C ARG A 67 5.10 10.70 6.35
N LEU A 68 5.87 9.75 6.86
CA LEU A 68 5.34 8.64 7.64
C LEU A 68 5.35 9.01 9.13
N ALA A 69 4.22 9.51 9.61
CA ALA A 69 3.95 9.62 11.04
C ALA A 69 3.39 8.29 11.54
N LYS A 70 4.27 7.32 11.81
CA LYS A 70 3.88 6.00 12.33
C LYS A 70 4.28 5.91 13.80
N HIS A 71 3.29 5.81 14.67
CA HIS A 71 3.46 5.65 16.12
C HIS A 71 2.27 4.84 16.68
N GLY A 72 2.45 4.20 17.83
CA GLY A 72 1.40 3.39 18.45
C GLY A 72 1.80 1.92 18.69
N ARG A 73 0.96 1.22 19.44
CA ARG A 73 1.25 -0.12 19.98
C ARG A 73 1.38 -1.19 18.89
N GLY A 74 0.77 -1.00 17.73
CA GLY A 74 0.83 -1.92 16.60
C GLY A 74 2.21 -2.00 15.92
N LEU A 75 3.14 -1.09 16.25
CA LEU A 75 4.51 -1.06 15.71
C LEU A 75 5.52 -1.81 16.59
N LEU A 76 5.08 -2.36 17.72
CA LEU A 76 5.90 -3.17 18.63
C LEU A 76 5.94 -4.62 18.12
N GLU A 77 6.82 -4.89 17.15
CA GLU A 77 7.35 -6.23 16.85
C GLU A 77 8.87 -6.18 16.74
#